data_AF-A0A957C625-F1
#
_entry.id   AF-A0A957C625-F1
#
_cell.length_a   1.000
_cell.length_b   1.000
_cell.length_c   1.000
_cell.angle_alpha   90.00
_cell.angle_beta   90.00
_cell.angle_gamma   90.00
#
_symmetry.space_group_name_H-M   'P 1'
#
loop_
_entity.id
_entity.type
_entity.pdbx_description
1 polymer ?
#
loop_
_entity_poly.entity_id
_entity_poly.type
_entity_poly.pdbx_seq_one_letter_code
_entity_poly.pdbx_strand_id
1 'polypeptide(L)'
;MDDILISVDANNMPRLNHVVEIDLSVSLKDAAGLRLEEISQDHHLINSTVPFQIDEQESGQYTLTFMLTGKTAKHGIRYYRLCLDAEAVVPQYSLPQVNVCEVYHQGQRGFLIQTPSSTLVFHQYGGGFASLIDKDHNDWISYRPHGGSDGLYRGI
;
A
#
# COMPACT_ATOMS: atom_id res chain seq x y z
N MET A 1 2.54 22.65 -12.27
CA MET A 1 2.35 22.53 -10.81
C MET A 1 3.72 22.22 -10.23
N ASP A 2 4.10 22.78 -9.08
CA ASP A 2 5.44 22.51 -8.53
C ASP A 2 5.48 21.13 -7.83
N ASP A 3 6.55 20.38 -8.06
CA ASP A 3 6.78 19.09 -7.42
C ASP A 3 6.91 19.23 -5.89
N ILE A 4 6.49 18.19 -5.17
CA ILE A 4 6.58 18.16 -3.70
C ILE A 4 7.86 17.46 -3.28
N LEU A 5 8.71 18.15 -2.51
CA LEU A 5 9.89 17.56 -1.89
C LEU A 5 9.56 16.98 -0.51
N ILE A 6 10.02 15.76 -0.29
CA ILE A 6 9.78 14.98 0.91
C ILE A 6 11.13 14.56 1.50
N SER A 7 11.27 14.70 2.82
CA SER A 7 12.42 14.20 3.56
C SER A 7 11.95 13.30 4.70
N VAL A 8 12.54 12.12 4.83
CA VAL A 8 12.17 11.14 5.84
C VAL A 8 13.37 10.84 6.73
N ASP A 9 13.27 11.25 8.00
CA ASP A 9 14.29 10.99 9.03
C ASP A 9 14.08 9.62 9.68
N ALA A 10 15.19 8.92 9.97
CA ALA A 10 15.19 7.67 10.69
C ALA A 10 14.80 7.79 12.19
N ASN A 11 14.55 9.01 12.69
CA ASN A 11 14.27 9.41 14.06
C ASN A 11 15.24 8.78 15.07
N ASN A 12 16.54 8.91 14.79
CA ASN A 12 17.61 8.37 15.65
C ASN A 12 17.53 6.84 15.85
N MET A 13 16.94 6.09 14.92
CA MET A 13 16.86 4.64 14.96
C MET A 13 17.21 4.05 13.58
N PRO A 14 18.15 3.10 13.47
CA PRO A 14 18.36 2.42 12.20
C PRO A 14 17.09 1.67 11.81
N ARG A 15 16.71 1.74 10.53
CA ARG A 15 15.52 1.06 10.01
C ARG A 15 15.89 0.15 8.84
N LEU A 16 15.19 -0.96 8.73
CA LEU A 16 15.19 -1.82 7.55
C LEU A 16 13.75 -1.94 7.10
N ASN A 17 13.43 -1.47 5.89
CA ASN A 17 12.07 -1.44 5.33
C ASN A 17 11.06 -0.76 6.25
N HIS A 18 10.54 0.39 5.84
CA HIS A 18 9.60 1.13 6.68
C HIS A 18 8.51 1.79 5.86
N VAL A 19 7.26 1.62 6.29
CA VAL A 19 6.13 2.33 5.68
C VAL A 19 6.21 3.80 6.09
N VAL A 20 5.99 4.68 5.12
CA VAL A 20 5.89 6.12 5.31
C VAL A 20 4.49 6.53 4.92
N GLU A 21 3.87 7.33 5.77
CA GLU A 21 2.59 7.98 5.53
C GLU A 21 2.77 9.49 5.73
N ILE A 22 2.30 10.28 4.77
CA ILE A 22 2.43 11.74 4.77
C ILE A 22 1.09 12.34 4.35
N ASP A 23 0.53 13.20 5.20
CA ASP A 23 -0.62 14.02 4.82
C ASP A 23 -0.16 15.16 3.91
N LEU A 24 -0.72 15.20 2.71
CA LEU A 24 -0.48 16.23 1.72
C LEU A 24 -1.47 17.37 1.93
N SER A 25 -0.93 18.56 2.23
CA SER A 25 -1.71 19.78 2.39
C SER A 25 -2.05 20.47 1.05
N VAL A 26 -1.81 19.81 -0.08
CA VAL A 26 -2.03 20.35 -1.42
C VAL A 26 -3.09 19.53 -2.16
N SER A 27 -3.88 20.20 -3.01
CA SER A 27 -4.81 19.52 -3.90
C SER A 27 -4.05 18.79 -5.00
N LEU A 28 -4.40 17.54 -5.26
CA LEU A 28 -3.89 16.75 -6.38
C LEU A 28 -4.87 16.67 -7.56
N LYS A 29 -6.01 17.36 -7.50
CA LYS A 29 -7.12 17.24 -8.48
C LYS A 29 -6.73 17.62 -9.90
N ASP A 30 -5.78 18.54 -10.05
CA ASP A 30 -5.31 19.04 -11.35
C ASP A 30 -4.01 18.36 -11.82
N ALA A 31 -3.50 17.36 -11.08
CA ALA A 31 -2.28 16.67 -11.44
C ALA A 31 -2.48 15.87 -12.74
N ALA A 32 -1.63 16.12 -13.74
CA ALA A 32 -1.68 15.41 -15.01
C ALA A 32 -1.15 13.97 -14.90
N GLY A 33 -0.28 13.71 -13.90
CA GLY A 33 0.27 12.39 -13.62
C GLY A 33 1.17 12.43 -12.38
N LEU A 34 1.03 11.42 -11.52
CA LEU A 34 1.80 11.31 -10.28
C LEU A 34 2.94 10.31 -10.43
N ARG A 35 4.13 10.68 -9.96
CA ARG A 35 5.26 9.76 -9.82
C ARG A 35 6.05 10.07 -8.56
N LEU A 36 6.39 9.05 -7.80
CA LEU A 36 7.29 9.18 -6.66
C LEU A 36 8.70 8.73 -7.06
N GLU A 37 9.66 9.62 -6.85
CA GLU A 37 11.07 9.38 -7.12
C GLU A 37 11.86 9.45 -5.82
N GLU A 38 12.79 8.52 -5.62
CA GLU A 38 13.84 8.70 -4.61
C GLU A 38 14.98 9.51 -5.22
N ILE A 39 15.43 10.51 -4.48
CA ILE A 39 16.51 11.41 -4.88
C ILE A 39 17.58 11.50 -3.80
N SER A 40 18.78 11.90 -4.18
CA SER A 40 19.84 12.26 -3.23
C SER A 40 19.53 13.60 -2.57
N GLN A 41 20.31 13.96 -1.55
CA GLN A 41 20.30 15.30 -0.96
C GLN A 41 20.55 16.39 -2.01
N ASP A 42 21.46 16.12 -2.96
CA ASP A 42 21.75 17.02 -4.09
C ASP A 42 20.74 16.91 -5.26
N HIS A 43 19.57 16.31 -5.04
CA HIS A 43 18.49 16.16 -6.01
C HIS A 43 18.78 15.27 -7.24
N HIS A 44 19.83 14.46 -7.22
CA HIS A 44 20.07 13.45 -8.25
C HIS A 44 19.10 12.27 -8.09
N LEU A 45 18.57 11.78 -9.21
CA LEU A 45 17.67 10.62 -9.23
C LEU A 45 18.39 9.36 -8.76
N ILE A 46 17.82 8.67 -7.77
CA ILE A 46 18.27 7.37 -7.26
C ILE A 46 17.35 6.26 -7.76
N ASN A 47 16.03 6.47 -7.67
CA ASN A 47 15.04 5.49 -8.11
C ASN A 47 13.80 6.20 -8.67
N SER A 48 13.46 5.97 -9.94
CA SER A 48 12.29 6.56 -10.61
C SER A 48 11.02 5.71 -10.51
N THR A 49 11.09 4.56 -9.85
CA THR A 49 10.03 3.53 -9.85
C THR A 49 9.54 3.20 -8.44
N VAL A 50 9.54 4.18 -7.53
CA VAL A 50 9.11 3.97 -6.14
C VAL A 50 7.59 3.71 -6.14
N PRO A 51 7.12 2.52 -5.74
CA PRO A 51 5.69 2.26 -5.64
C PRO A 51 5.09 3.08 -4.49
N PHE A 52 3.92 3.66 -4.74
CA PHE A 52 3.21 4.47 -3.75
C PHE A 52 1.69 4.34 -3.92
N GLN A 53 0.97 4.81 -2.92
CA GLN A 53 -0.49 4.91 -2.89
C GLN A 53 -0.87 6.33 -2.47
N ILE A 54 -1.94 6.84 -3.07
CA ILE A 54 -2.58 8.10 -2.70
C ILE A 54 -4.01 7.78 -2.31
N ASP A 55 -4.38 8.12 -1.09
CA ASP A 55 -5.73 7.96 -0.58
C ASP A 55 -6.36 9.35 -0.35
N GLU A 56 -7.52 9.61 -0.95
CA GLU A 56 -8.30 10.82 -0.66
C GLU A 56 -9.06 10.64 0.66
N GLN A 57 -8.90 11.60 1.57
CA GLN A 57 -9.62 11.66 2.83
C GLN A 57 -10.96 12.40 2.65
N GLU A 58 -11.93 12.17 3.54
CA GLU A 58 -13.25 12.83 3.50
C GLU A 58 -13.16 14.37 3.54
N SER A 59 -12.08 14.92 4.10
CA SER A 59 -11.78 16.36 4.17
C SER A 59 -11.33 16.96 2.83
N GLY A 60 -11.10 16.13 1.80
CA GLY A 60 -10.47 16.52 0.54
C GLY A 60 -8.94 16.65 0.60
N GLN A 61 -8.33 16.24 1.72
CA GLN A 61 -6.88 16.06 1.85
C GLN A 61 -6.46 14.71 1.27
N TYR A 62 -5.17 14.54 1.00
CA TYR A 62 -4.62 13.29 0.46
C TYR A 62 -3.54 12.73 1.39
N THR A 63 -3.50 11.42 1.57
CA THR A 63 -2.38 10.74 2.24
C THR A 63 -1.52 10.03 1.20
N LEU A 64 -0.21 10.30 1.24
CA LEU A 64 0.80 9.58 0.46
C LEU A 64 1.40 8.47 1.30
N THR A 65 1.28 7.24 0.81
CA THR A 65 1.83 6.04 1.45
C THR A 65 2.85 5.36 0.54
N PHE A 66 4.04 5.06 1.05
CA PHE A 66 5.06 4.31 0.30
C PHE A 66 6.03 3.57 1.23
N MET A 67 6.83 2.67 0.66
CA MET A 67 7.80 1.88 1.41
C MET A 67 9.22 2.44 1.22
N LEU A 68 9.89 2.79 2.33
CA LEU A 68 11.34 2.99 2.38
C LEU A 68 12.04 1.63 2.26
N THR A 69 12.34 1.17 1.06
CA THR A 69 13.04 -0.10 0.85
C THR A 69 14.52 0.00 1.21
N GLY A 70 15.06 -1.02 1.87
CA GLY A 70 16.47 -1.08 2.27
C GLY A 70 16.76 -0.49 3.66
N LYS A 71 18.05 -0.29 3.93
CA LYS A 71 18.55 0.18 5.23
C LYS A 71 18.64 1.70 5.26
N THR A 72 18.11 2.31 6.32
CA THR A 72 18.36 3.71 6.67
C THR A 72 19.17 3.75 7.95
N ALA A 73 20.32 4.44 7.93
CA ALA A 73 21.16 4.60 9.11
C ALA A 73 20.44 5.39 10.21
N LYS A 74 20.93 5.30 11.45
CA LYS A 74 20.33 5.94 12.64
C LYS A 74 20.03 7.43 12.46
N HIS A 75 20.89 8.14 11.74
CA HIS A 75 20.78 9.57 11.42
C HIS A 75 20.59 9.81 9.91
N GLY A 76 20.21 8.76 9.17
CA GLY A 76 20.02 8.85 7.74
C GLY A 76 18.72 9.60 7.44
N ILE A 77 18.79 10.52 6.50
CA ILE A 77 17.64 11.15 5.88
C ILE A 77 17.55 10.61 4.45
N ARG A 78 16.36 10.20 4.04
CA ARG A 78 16.07 9.85 2.64
C ARG A 78 15.19 10.93 2.03
N TYR A 79 15.45 11.25 0.77
CA TYR A 79 14.77 12.32 0.06
C TYR A 79 13.96 11.74 -1.07
N TYR A 80 12.75 12.27 -1.23
CA TYR A 80 11.82 11.88 -2.27
C TYR A 80 11.24 13.11 -2.94
N ARG A 81 10.79 12.92 -4.18
CA ARG A 81 10.06 13.93 -4.95
C ARG A 81 8.78 13.31 -5.47
N LEU A 82 7.65 13.93 -5.16
CA LEU A 82 6.38 13.64 -5.81
C LEU A 82 6.21 14.58 -6.99
N CYS A 83 6.37 14.05 -8.19
CA CYS A 83 6.14 14.76 -9.44
C CYS A 83 4.64 14.83 -9.75
N LEU A 84 4.14 16.00 -10.14
CA LEU A 84 2.70 16.26 -10.36
C LEU A 84 2.32 16.41 -11.84
N ASP A 85 3.29 16.76 -12.69
CA ASP A 85 3.15 16.90 -14.14
C ASP A 85 4.00 15.86 -14.89
N ALA A 86 4.09 14.65 -14.35
CA ALA A 86 4.86 13.59 -14.99
C ALA A 86 4.19 13.22 -16.33
N GLU A 87 4.87 13.47 -17.47
CA GLU A 87 4.52 12.82 -18.74
C GLU A 87 4.45 11.32 -18.47
N ALA A 88 3.28 10.73 -18.69
CA ALA A 88 2.99 9.34 -18.37
C ALA A 88 3.83 8.42 -19.27
N VAL A 89 5.10 8.16 -18.88
CA VAL A 89 5.98 7.27 -19.65
C VAL A 89 5.39 5.86 -19.69
N VAL A 90 4.67 5.46 -18.64
CA VAL A 90 3.68 4.36 -18.61
C VAL A 90 2.77 4.70 -17.41
N PRO A 91 1.45 4.50 -17.47
CA PRO A 91 0.61 4.71 -16.30
C PRO A 91 0.90 3.61 -15.26
N GLN A 92 1.92 3.77 -14.43
CA GLN A 92 1.88 3.23 -13.08
C GLN A 92 1.01 4.19 -12.26
N TYR A 93 -0.27 4.30 -12.64
CA TYR A 93 -1.25 4.73 -11.68
C TYR A 93 -1.11 3.83 -10.47
N SER A 94 -1.10 4.47 -9.31
CA SER A 94 -1.40 3.91 -8.01
C SER A 94 -2.72 3.13 -8.05
N LEU A 95 -2.74 1.94 -8.65
CA LEU A 95 -3.64 0.93 -8.13
C LEU A 95 -3.31 0.84 -6.65
N PRO A 96 -4.31 0.96 -5.76
CA PRO A 96 -4.06 0.82 -4.34
C PRO A 96 -3.18 -0.40 -4.13
N GLN A 97 -2.01 -0.20 -3.53
CA GLN A 97 -1.11 -1.29 -3.16
C GLN A 97 -1.84 -2.24 -2.22
N VAL A 98 -2.79 -1.69 -1.46
CA VAL A 98 -3.78 -2.44 -0.70
C VAL A 98 -5.14 -1.78 -0.86
N ASN A 99 -6.16 -2.53 -1.26
CA ASN A 99 -7.56 -2.12 -1.20
C ASN A 99 -8.29 -2.96 -0.15
N VAL A 100 -9.09 -2.32 0.70
CA VAL A 100 -9.90 -3.00 1.71
C VAL A 100 -11.36 -2.61 1.56
N CYS A 101 -12.23 -3.59 1.42
CA CYS A 101 -13.68 -3.38 1.42
C CYS A 101 -14.40 -4.44 2.27
N GLU A 102 -15.64 -4.15 2.67
CA GLU A 102 -16.47 -5.15 3.33
C GLU A 102 -16.94 -6.22 2.34
N VAL A 103 -16.98 -7.47 2.79
CA VAL A 103 -17.48 -8.60 2.02
C VAL A 103 -18.32 -9.51 2.89
N TYR A 104 -19.30 -10.19 2.28
CA TYR A 104 -19.98 -11.31 2.89
C TYR A 104 -19.44 -12.60 2.28
N HIS A 105 -18.74 -13.41 3.08
CA HIS A 105 -18.04 -14.61 2.61
C HIS A 105 -18.37 -15.78 3.53
N GLN A 106 -18.82 -16.90 2.95
CA GLN A 106 -19.09 -18.14 3.69
C GLN A 106 -20.00 -17.94 4.92
N GLY A 107 -21.05 -17.13 4.76
CA GLY A 107 -22.04 -16.88 5.80
C GLY A 107 -21.63 -15.87 6.88
N GLN A 108 -20.50 -15.17 6.72
CA GLN A 108 -20.01 -14.20 7.70
C GLN A 108 -19.58 -12.89 7.04
N ARG A 109 -19.74 -11.78 7.77
CA ARG A 109 -19.15 -10.49 7.39
C ARG A 109 -17.63 -10.56 7.54
N GLY A 110 -16.93 -9.92 6.62
CA GLY A 110 -15.49 -9.91 6.56
C GLY A 110 -14.93 -8.67 5.87
N PHE A 111 -13.61 -8.62 5.81
CA PHE A 111 -12.86 -7.69 4.98
C PHE A 111 -12.23 -8.44 3.83
N LEU A 112 -12.47 -7.97 2.60
CA LEU A 112 -11.71 -8.35 1.42
C LEU A 112 -10.51 -7.42 1.32
N ILE A 113 -9.31 -7.97 1.38
CA ILE A 113 -8.06 -7.22 1.30
C ILE A 113 -7.37 -7.63 0.01
N GLN A 114 -7.28 -6.72 -0.95
CA GLN A 114 -6.70 -6.96 -2.26
C GLN A 114 -5.33 -6.29 -2.34
N THR A 115 -4.35 -7.03 -2.86
CA THR A 115 -2.98 -6.56 -3.09
C THR A 115 -2.58 -6.93 -4.53
N PRO A 116 -1.48 -6.38 -5.08
CA PRO A 116 -1.00 -6.75 -6.41
C PRO A 116 -0.75 -8.26 -6.61
N SER A 117 -0.44 -9.00 -5.55
CA SER A 117 -0.05 -10.41 -5.63
C SER A 117 -1.05 -11.39 -5.02
N SER A 118 -2.05 -10.92 -4.27
CA SER A 118 -2.96 -11.80 -3.52
C SER A 118 -4.24 -11.10 -3.07
N THR A 119 -5.26 -11.90 -2.79
CA THR A 119 -6.50 -11.47 -2.14
C THR A 119 -6.71 -12.25 -0.85
N LEU A 120 -6.86 -11.54 0.27
CA LEU A 120 -7.21 -12.13 1.56
C LEU A 120 -8.67 -11.86 1.89
N VAL A 121 -9.29 -12.80 2.58
CA VAL A 121 -10.58 -12.57 3.25
C VAL A 121 -10.38 -12.78 4.73
N PHE A 122 -10.68 -11.77 5.54
CA PHE A 122 -10.66 -11.86 7.00
C PHE A 122 -12.10 -11.85 7.54
N HIS A 123 -12.51 -12.89 8.27
CA HIS A 123 -13.81 -12.91 8.92
C HIS A 123 -13.78 -12.09 10.21
N GLN A 124 -14.67 -11.10 10.31
CA GLN A 124 -14.79 -10.23 11.48
C GLN A 124 -15.22 -11.03 12.71
N TYR A 125 -16.17 -11.95 12.51
CA TYR A 125 -16.59 -12.89 13.53
C TYR A 125 -15.67 -14.11 13.53
N GLY A 126 -15.18 -14.51 14.71
CA GLY A 126 -14.22 -15.61 14.85
C GLY A 126 -12.74 -15.25 14.58
N GLY A 127 -12.45 -14.02 14.16
CA GLY A 127 -11.12 -13.40 14.23
C GLY A 127 -10.02 -14.09 13.43
N GLY A 128 -10.32 -14.57 12.21
CA GLY A 128 -9.35 -15.31 11.41
C GLY A 128 -9.48 -15.09 9.92
N PHE A 129 -8.38 -15.32 9.19
CA PHE A 129 -8.41 -15.39 7.75
C PHE A 129 -9.22 -16.60 7.28
N ALA A 130 -10.09 -16.36 6.31
CA ALA A 130 -10.96 -17.34 5.68
C ALA A 130 -10.40 -17.81 4.35
N SER A 131 -9.73 -16.92 3.61
CA SER A 131 -9.10 -17.22 2.32
C SER A 131 -7.80 -16.45 2.15
N LEU A 132 -6.86 -17.07 1.46
CA LEU A 132 -5.66 -16.45 0.91
C LEU A 132 -5.53 -16.93 -0.53
N ILE A 133 -6.00 -16.11 -1.46
CA ILE A 133 -6.03 -16.41 -2.90
C ILE A 133 -4.77 -15.82 -3.51
N ASP A 134 -3.90 -16.67 -4.05
CA ASP A 134 -2.67 -16.24 -4.72
C ASP A 134 -2.92 -15.74 -6.16
N LYS A 135 -1.85 -15.28 -6.82
CA LYS A 135 -1.89 -14.83 -8.23
C LYS A 135 -2.33 -15.91 -9.23
N ASP A 136 -2.19 -17.18 -8.85
CA ASP A 136 -2.55 -18.33 -9.67
C ASP A 136 -3.97 -18.83 -9.31
N HIS A 137 -4.70 -18.06 -8.50
CA HIS A 137 -6.07 -18.31 -8.03
C HIS A 137 -6.22 -19.51 -7.08
N ASN A 138 -5.15 -19.94 -6.42
CA ASN A 138 -5.23 -20.98 -5.40
C ASN A 138 -5.59 -20.37 -4.04
N ASP A 139 -6.60 -20.92 -3.35
CA ASP A 139 -6.95 -20.55 -1.99
C ASP A 139 -6.23 -21.44 -0.97
N TRP A 140 -5.24 -20.87 -0.28
CA TRP A 140 -4.38 -21.58 0.68
C TRP A 140 -4.99 -21.79 2.06
N ILE A 141 -6.11 -21.12 2.38
CA ILE A 141 -6.78 -21.25 3.67
C ILE A 141 -8.13 -21.96 3.51
N SER A 142 -8.89 -21.61 2.47
CA SER A 142 -10.07 -22.35 2.02
C SER A 142 -11.08 -22.68 3.14
N TYR A 143 -11.40 -21.70 3.99
CA TYR A 143 -12.42 -21.88 5.03
C TYR A 143 -13.73 -22.38 4.42
N ARG A 144 -14.34 -23.37 5.08
CA ARG A 144 -15.67 -23.87 4.75
C ARG A 144 -16.50 -23.88 6.03
N PRO A 145 -17.75 -23.39 6.01
CA PRO A 145 -18.61 -23.37 7.20
C PRO A 145 -19.18 -24.75 7.56
N HIS A 146 -19.12 -25.70 6.63
CA HIS A 146 -19.68 -27.04 6.74
C HIS A 146 -18.72 -28.05 6.08
N GLY A 147 -18.63 -29.27 6.61
CA GLY A 147 -17.72 -30.32 6.12
C GLY A 147 -16.70 -30.79 7.16
N GLY A 148 -16.28 -32.06 7.11
CA GLY A 148 -15.70 -32.74 8.28
C GLY A 148 -16.69 -32.73 9.46
N SER A 149 -16.37 -33.30 10.63
CA SER A 149 -17.47 -33.53 11.59
C SER A 149 -18.03 -32.29 12.31
N ASP A 150 -17.61 -31.06 12.01
CA ASP A 150 -18.33 -29.83 12.43
C ASP A 150 -17.95 -28.51 11.68
N GLY A 151 -17.24 -28.56 10.53
CA GLY A 151 -17.21 -27.42 9.61
C GLY A 151 -16.50 -26.13 10.03
N LEU A 152 -15.52 -26.18 10.95
CA LEU A 152 -14.75 -25.00 11.37
C LEU A 152 -13.25 -25.10 11.01
N TYR A 153 -12.93 -25.71 9.88
CA TYR A 153 -11.55 -25.88 9.44
C TYR A 153 -11.05 -24.64 8.68
N ARG A 154 -9.83 -24.20 9.00
CA ARG A 154 -9.07 -23.17 8.29
C ARG A 154 -7.72 -23.79 7.93
N GLY A 155 -7.44 -23.96 6.64
CA GLY A 155 -6.24 -24.60 6.12
C GLY A 155 -6.57 -25.67 5.06
N ILE A 156 -5.67 -25.79 4.09
CA ILE A 156 -5.47 -27.00 3.28
C ILE A 156 -4.82 -28.08 4.15
#